data_AF-A0A090RMV3-F1
#
_entry.id   AF-A0A090RMV3-F1
#
_cell.length_a   1.000
_cell.length_b   1.000
_cell.length_c   1.000
_cell.angle_alpha   90.00
_cell.angle_beta   90.00
_cell.angle_gamma   90.00
#
_symmetry.space_group_name_H-M   'P 1'
#
loop_
_entity.id
_entity.type
_entity.pdbx_description
1 polymer ?
#
loop_
_entity_poly.entity_id
_entity_poly.type
_entity_poly.pdbx_seq_one_letter_code
_entity_poly.pdbx_strand_id
1 'polypeptide(L)'
;MDTLINADFDKRVVIRPEDYQWVDSPMPGVERMRLDRVGDEVARATSLVRYQPNSEFSPHTHGGGEEFFVLEGVFSDEHGDYLLGLMCATQSVLHTLRK
;
A
#
# COMPACT_ATOMS: atom_id res chain seq x y z
N MET A 1 1.63 8.61 20.54
CA MET A 1 1.11 9.80 19.83
C MET A 1 0.83 9.27 18.45
N ASP A 2 -0.44 9.27 18.03
CA ASP A 2 -0.82 8.65 16.77
C ASP A 2 -0.15 9.36 15.59
N THR A 3 0.35 8.59 14.65
CA THR A 3 0.86 9.12 13.39
C THR A 3 -0.30 9.66 12.57
N LEU A 4 -0.27 10.96 12.27
CA LEU A 4 -1.28 11.67 11.48
C LEU A 4 -0.66 12.22 10.19
N ILE A 5 -1.23 11.85 9.04
CA ILE A 5 -0.85 12.39 7.73
C ILE A 5 -2.15 12.74 7.00
N ASN A 6 -2.32 14.01 6.63
CA ASN A 6 -3.51 14.49 5.92
C ASN A 6 -4.83 13.98 6.55
N ALA A 7 -4.87 13.92 7.89
CA ALA A 7 -5.92 13.26 8.67
C ALA A 7 -7.16 14.13 8.94
N ASP A 8 -7.17 15.38 8.46
CA ASP A 8 -8.32 16.27 8.51
C ASP A 8 -9.15 16.09 7.24
N PHE A 9 -10.15 15.21 7.31
CA PHE A 9 -10.95 14.79 6.15
C PHE A 9 -11.92 15.86 5.64
N ASP A 10 -12.10 16.97 6.37
CA ASP A 10 -12.86 18.13 5.89
C ASP A 10 -12.00 19.06 5.00
N LYS A 11 -10.68 18.83 4.95
CA LYS A 11 -9.76 19.60 4.10
C LYS A 11 -9.42 18.85 2.82
N ARG A 12 -9.53 19.56 1.70
CA ARG A 12 -9.01 19.08 0.42
C ARG A 12 -7.48 19.09 0.44
N VAL A 13 -6.88 17.95 0.14
CA VAL A 13 -5.44 17.80 -0.07
C VAL A 13 -5.17 17.43 -1.53
N VAL A 14 -4.11 18.00 -2.10
CA VAL A 14 -3.61 17.66 -3.44
C VAL A 14 -2.12 17.36 -3.32
N ILE A 15 -1.69 16.20 -3.79
CA ILE A 15 -0.29 15.78 -3.84
C ILE A 15 0.03 15.50 -5.31
N ARG A 16 1.01 16.21 -5.86
CA ARG A 16 1.45 16.01 -7.24
C ARG A 16 2.67 15.09 -7.28
N PRO A 17 2.99 14.48 -8.43
CA PRO A 17 4.17 13.62 -8.55
C PRO A 17 5.48 14.26 -8.10
N GLU A 18 5.65 15.57 -8.32
CA GLU A 18 6.81 16.34 -7.84
C GLU A 18 6.89 16.48 -6.31
N ASP A 19 5.77 16.28 -5.60
CA ASP A 19 5.68 16.36 -4.15
C ASP A 19 5.94 15.01 -3.46
N TYR A 20 6.15 13.94 -4.23
CA TYR A 20 6.29 12.59 -3.68
C TYR A 20 7.53 12.47 -2.79
N GLN A 21 7.30 12.09 -1.54
CA GLN A 21 8.30 11.76 -0.53
C GLN A 21 8.33 10.25 -0.33
N TRP A 22 9.03 9.54 -1.21
CA TRP A 22 9.24 8.09 -1.07
C TRP A 22 10.09 7.80 0.17
N VAL A 23 9.64 6.84 0.97
CA VAL A 23 10.37 6.34 2.12
C VAL A 23 10.42 4.84 2.11
N ASP A 24 11.54 4.29 2.59
CA ASP A 24 11.66 2.86 2.80
C ASP A 24 10.59 2.36 3.76
N SER A 25 10.00 1.22 3.43
CA SER A 25 9.22 0.44 4.38
C SER A 25 10.17 -0.41 5.24
N PRO A 26 9.70 -0.99 6.35
CA PRO A 26 10.46 -2.01 7.08
C PRO A 26 10.83 -3.23 6.22
N MET A 27 10.20 -3.41 5.05
CA MET A 27 10.46 -4.49 4.12
C MET A 27 11.51 -4.06 3.08
N PRO A 28 12.62 -4.79 2.95
CA PRO A 28 13.63 -4.54 1.92
C PRO A 28 13.03 -4.57 0.52
N GLY A 29 13.41 -3.61 -0.32
CA GLY A 29 12.94 -3.53 -1.71
C GLY A 29 11.53 -2.95 -1.86
N VAL A 30 10.94 -2.42 -0.79
CA VAL A 30 9.60 -1.83 -0.81
C VAL A 30 9.64 -0.40 -0.30
N GLU A 31 9.27 0.52 -1.18
CA GLU A 31 9.15 1.95 -0.88
C GLU A 31 7.68 2.37 -0.87
N ARG A 32 7.35 3.35 -0.04
CA ARG A 32 5.99 3.88 0.07
C ARG A 32 5.97 5.41 0.03
N MET A 33 4.98 5.95 -0.66
CA MET A 33 4.57 7.34 -0.56
C MET A 33 3.22 7.38 0.13
N ARG A 34 3.19 7.82 1.41
CA ARG A 34 1.97 7.88 2.22
C ARG A 34 1.14 9.10 1.83
N LEU A 35 -0.13 8.89 1.51
CA LEU A 35 -1.07 9.94 1.09
C LEU A 35 -1.92 10.42 2.27
N ASP A 36 -2.49 9.49 3.04
CA ASP A 36 -3.12 9.77 4.32
C ASP A 36 -2.83 8.66 5.34
N ARG A 37 -2.94 9.00 6.62
CA ARG A 37 -2.80 8.06 7.73
C ARG A 37 -3.49 8.56 8.99
N VAL A 38 -4.19 7.64 9.66
CA VAL A 38 -4.65 7.76 11.05
C VAL A 38 -4.27 6.51 11.81
N GLY A 39 -3.32 6.64 12.74
CA GLY A 39 -2.88 5.56 13.64
C GLY A 39 -1.44 5.09 13.41
N ASP A 40 -0.93 4.33 14.38
CA ASP A 40 0.43 3.79 14.39
C ASP A 40 0.47 2.38 13.78
N GLU A 41 0.58 1.30 14.57
CA GLU A 41 0.72 -0.08 14.08
C GLU A 41 -0.50 -0.54 13.29
N VAL A 42 -1.69 -0.30 13.83
CA VAL A 42 -2.97 -0.47 13.14
C VAL A 42 -3.44 0.90 12.70
N ALA A 43 -3.57 1.11 11.40
CA ALA A 43 -3.92 2.41 10.85
C ALA A 43 -4.85 2.29 9.66
N ARG A 44 -5.77 3.26 9.54
CA ARG A 44 -6.33 3.61 8.24
C ARG A 44 -5.24 4.32 7.46
N ALA A 45 -4.94 3.86 6.24
CA ALA A 45 -3.94 4.48 5.41
C ALA A 45 -4.26 4.33 3.93
N THR A 46 -3.90 5.35 3.16
CA THR A 46 -3.80 5.28 1.70
C THR A 46 -2.37 5.62 1.30
N SER A 47 -1.77 4.82 0.42
CA SER A 47 -0.36 4.97 0.01
C SER A 47 -0.17 4.53 -1.43
N LEU A 48 0.80 5.14 -2.12
CA LEU A 48 1.42 4.51 -3.28
C LEU A 48 2.55 3.62 -2.78
N VAL A 49 2.67 2.42 -3.32
CA VAL A 49 3.69 1.46 -2.91
C VAL A 49 4.43 0.96 -4.15
N ARG A 50 5.76 0.95 -4.06
CA ARG A 50 6.65 0.43 -5.10
C ARG A 50 7.35 -0.79 -4.56
N TYR A 51 7.31 -1.84 -5.37
CA TYR A 51 7.91 -3.13 -5.10
C TYR A 51 9.03 -3.31 -6.13
N GLN A 52 10.25 -3.55 -5.67
CA GLN A 52 11.35 -3.94 -6.55
C GLN A 52 11.06 -5.32 -7.19
N PRO A 53 11.60 -5.61 -8.38
CA PRO A 53 11.45 -6.91 -9.01
C PRO A 53 11.95 -8.05 -8.10
N ASN A 54 11.24 -9.17 -8.08
CA ASN A 54 11.46 -10.35 -7.25
C ASN A 54 11.28 -10.13 -5.74
N SER A 55 10.52 -9.10 -5.33
CA SER A 55 10.18 -8.89 -3.91
C SER A 55 9.17 -9.93 -3.46
N GLU A 56 9.44 -10.61 -2.34
CA GLU A 56 8.54 -11.59 -1.71
C GLU A 56 8.18 -11.19 -0.28
N PHE A 57 6.97 -11.55 0.13
CA PHE A 57 6.38 -11.12 1.40
C PHE A 57 6.09 -12.33 2.26
N SER A 58 6.36 -12.21 3.57
CA SER A 58 5.81 -13.17 4.50
C SER A 58 4.28 -13.06 4.52
N PRO A 59 3.57 -14.20 4.58
CA PRO A 59 2.13 -14.23 4.76
C PRO A 59 1.69 -13.33 5.93
N HIS A 60 0.75 -12.41 5.70
CA HIS A 60 0.22 -11.50 6.73
C HIS A 60 -1.28 -11.25 6.55
N THR A 61 -1.97 -10.89 7.63
CA THR A 61 -3.43 -10.77 7.63
C THR A 61 -3.89 -9.31 7.55
N HIS A 62 -4.82 -9.02 6.65
CA HIS A 62 -5.48 -7.70 6.56
C HIS A 62 -6.75 -7.64 7.43
N GLY A 63 -6.57 -7.51 8.75
CA GLY A 63 -7.70 -7.48 9.70
C GLY A 63 -8.69 -6.31 9.51
N GLY A 64 -8.24 -5.22 8.88
CA GLY A 64 -9.07 -4.08 8.47
C GLY A 64 -9.50 -4.09 7.01
N GLY A 65 -9.16 -5.14 6.25
CA GLY A 65 -9.25 -5.20 4.80
C GLY A 65 -8.09 -4.52 4.07
N GLU A 66 -7.98 -4.80 2.78
CA GLU A 66 -7.04 -4.16 1.86
C GLU A 66 -7.72 -3.95 0.51
N GLU A 67 -7.57 -2.75 -0.05
CA GLU A 67 -7.95 -2.45 -1.42
C GLU A 67 -6.71 -1.90 -2.12
N PHE A 68 -6.41 -2.42 -3.31
CA PHE A 68 -5.28 -1.96 -4.11
C PHE A 68 -5.61 -1.91 -5.59
N PHE A 69 -4.91 -1.01 -6.28
CA PHE A 69 -5.00 -0.83 -7.72
C PHE A 69 -3.59 -0.87 -8.34
N VAL A 70 -3.40 -1.73 -9.34
CA VAL A 70 -2.08 -1.92 -9.95
C VAL A 70 -1.81 -0.80 -10.95
N LEU A 71 -0.92 0.13 -10.58
CA LEU A 71 -0.52 1.26 -11.42
C LEU A 71 0.55 0.92 -12.46
N GLU A 72 1.39 -0.09 -12.19
CA GLU A 72 2.46 -0.52 -13.10
C GLU A 72 2.93 -1.95 -12.78
N GLY A 73 3.24 -2.71 -13.83
CA GLY A 73 3.76 -4.08 -13.76
C GLY A 73 2.68 -5.11 -13.42
N VAL A 74 3.10 -6.17 -12.74
CA VAL A 74 2.23 -7.25 -12.24
C VAL A 74 2.42 -7.34 -10.73
N PHE A 75 1.33 -7.48 -10.01
CA PHE A 75 1.31 -7.84 -8.60
C PHE A 75 0.77 -9.26 -8.52
N SER A 76 1.33 -10.13 -7.68
CA SER A 76 0.88 -11.52 -7.60
C SER A 76 0.73 -11.96 -6.15
N ASP A 77 -0.20 -12.87 -5.90
CA ASP A 77 -0.32 -13.61 -4.64
C ASP A 77 -0.63 -15.09 -4.92
N GLU A 78 -1.02 -15.87 -3.92
CA GLU A 78 -1.42 -17.28 -4.06
C GLU A 78 -2.68 -17.51 -4.90
N HIS A 79 -3.46 -16.46 -5.19
CA HIS A 79 -4.65 -16.50 -6.02
C HIS A 79 -4.37 -16.13 -7.49
N GLY A 80 -3.22 -15.52 -7.78
CA GLY A 80 -2.71 -15.34 -9.14
C GLY A 80 -2.14 -13.95 -9.40
N ASP A 81 -2.15 -13.57 -10.68
CA ASP A 81 -1.57 -12.32 -11.16
C ASP A 81 -2.64 -11.22 -11.32
N TYR A 82 -2.36 -10.07 -10.72
CA TYR A 82 -3.10 -8.82 -10.84
C TYR A 82 -2.32 -7.89 -11.78
N LEU A 83 -2.81 -7.78 -13.01
CA LEU A 83 -2.18 -6.99 -14.06
C LEU A 83 -2.47 -5.49 -13.89
N LEU A 84 -1.69 -4.66 -14.58
CA LEU A 84 -1.93 -3.22 -14.73
C LEU A 84 -3.42 -2.90 -14.97
N GLY A 85 -3.96 -1.98 -14.17
CA GLY A 85 -5.32 -1.50 -14.29
C GLY A 85 -6.36 -2.36 -13.56
N LEU A 86 -5.95 -3.44 -12.90
CA LEU A 86 -6.85 -4.25 -12.10
C LEU A 86 -7.00 -3.69 -10.68
N MET A 87 -8.24 -3.67 -10.19
CA MET A 87 -8.60 -3.37 -8.81
C MET A 87 -8.89 -4.67 -8.07
N CYS A 88 -8.36 -4.82 -6.86
CA CYS A 88 -8.69 -5.92 -5.96
C CYS A 88 -9.08 -5.37 -4.59
N ALA A 89 -10.12 -5.95 -4.00
CA ALA A 89 -10.56 -5.65 -2.64
C ALA A 89 -10.65 -6.96 -1.87
N THR A 90 -9.92 -7.06 -0.77
CA THR A 90 -9.83 -8.26 0.05
C THR A 90 -10.24 -7.93 1.49
N GLN A 91 -10.96 -8.85 2.11
CA GLN A 91 -11.20 -8.83 3.55
C GLN A 91 -10.49 -10.04 4.16
N SER A 92 -9.61 -9.80 5.13
CA SER A 92 -9.02 -10.86 5.95
C SER A 92 -8.33 -11.97 5.15
N VAL A 93 -7.40 -11.61 4.26
CA VAL A 93 -6.66 -12.60 3.48
C VAL A 93 -5.18 -12.60 3.90
N LEU A 94 -4.57 -13.77 3.75
CA LEU A 94 -3.19 -14.08 4.08
C LEU A 94 -2.38 -14.16 2.78
N HIS A 95 -1.82 -13.05 2.28
CA HIS A 95 -1.18 -13.08 0.97
C HIS A 95 0.34 -13.22 1.02
N THR A 96 0.89 -14.01 0.10
CA THR A 96 2.32 -13.98 -0.26
C THR A 96 2.50 -13.12 -1.50
N LEU A 97 2.79 -11.84 -1.32
CA LEU A 97 2.97 -10.94 -2.46
C LEU A 97 4.26 -11.28 -3.21
N ARG A 98 4.20 -11.28 -4.55
CA ARG A 98 5.35 -11.45 -5.44
C ARG A 98 5.31 -10.37 -6.52
N LYS A 99 6.47 -9.82 -6.85
CA LYS A 99 6.70 -8.84 -7.93
C LYS A 99 7.92 -9.22 -8.73
#